data_AF-A0A6C8GXK1-F1
#
_entry.id   AF-A0A6C8GXK1-F1
#
_cell.length_a   1.000
_cell.length_b   1.000
_cell.length_c   1.000
_cell.angle_alpha   90.00
_cell.angle_beta   90.00
_cell.angle_gamma   90.00
#
_symmetry.space_group_name_H-M   'P 1'
#
loop_
_entity.id
_entity.type
_entity.pdbx_description
1 polymer ?
#
loop_
_entity_poly.entity_id
_entity_poly.type
_entity_poly.pdbx_seq_one_letter_code
_entity_poly.pdbx_strand_id
1 'polypeptide(L)'
;GEQVAIFRPYHSDQVFAISNIDPFFEASVLSRGLIAEHQGELWVASPLKKQRFRLSDGLCMEDEQFSVKQYDARVKDGVVQLRG
;
A
#
# COMPACT_ATOMS: atom_id res chain seq x y z
N GLY A 1 -15.87 3.10 8.70
CA GLY A 1 -15.45 2.57 7.39
C GLY A 1 -13.95 2.76 7.29
N GLU A 2 -13.22 1.75 6.84
CA GLU A 2 -11.77 1.82 6.66
C GLU A 2 -11.44 2.39 5.28
N GLN A 3 -10.40 3.22 5.18
CA GLN A 3 -9.91 3.67 3.88
C GLN A 3 -8.78 2.75 3.40
N VAL A 4 -8.91 2.24 2.18
CA VAL A 4 -7.95 1.30 1.58
C VAL A 4 -7.39 1.91 0.30
N ALA A 5 -6.07 1.86 0.16
CA ALA A 5 -5.36 2.22 -1.05
C ALA A 5 -5.11 0.95 -1.87
N ILE A 6 -5.58 0.94 -3.12
CA ILE A 6 -5.36 -0.16 -4.06
C ILE A 6 -4.23 0.25 -4.99
N PHE A 7 -3.19 -0.59 -5.07
CA PHE A 7 -2.04 -0.39 -5.94
C PHE A 7 -2.03 -1.45 -7.03
N ARG A 8 -1.94 -1.02 -8.29
CA ARG A 8 -1.76 -1.88 -9.46
C ARG A 8 -0.44 -1.51 -10.15
N PRO A 9 0.70 -2.06 -9.68
CA PRO A 9 2.03 -1.65 -10.14
C PRO A 9 2.35 -2.07 -11.58
N TYR A 10 1.64 -3.08 -12.10
CA TYR A 10 1.86 -3.65 -13.43
C TYR A 10 0.57 -3.67 -14.24
N HIS A 11 0.69 -3.87 -15.55
CA HIS A 11 -0.47 -4.10 -16.42
C HIS A 11 -1.15 -5.46 -16.22
N SER A 12 -0.56 -6.35 -15.42
CA SER A 12 -1.14 -7.64 -15.04
C SER A 12 -2.28 -7.48 -14.01
N ASP A 13 -2.88 -8.58 -13.60
CA ASP A 13 -3.93 -8.63 -12.56
C ASP A 13 -3.38 -8.63 -11.13
N GLN A 14 -2.07 -8.44 -10.97
CA GLN A 14 -1.45 -8.29 -9.66
C GLN A 14 -1.85 -6.93 -9.06
N VAL A 15 -2.49 -7.00 -7.89
CA VAL A 15 -2.91 -5.83 -7.11
C VAL A 15 -2.51 -6.02 -5.66
N PHE A 16 -2.23 -4.91 -5.00
CA PHE A 16 -1.92 -4.86 -3.57
C PHE A 16 -2.87 -3.89 -2.89
N ALA A 17 -3.16 -4.13 -1.61
CA ALA A 17 -4.01 -3.26 -0.84
C ALA A 17 -3.47 -3.08 0.58
N ILE A 18 -3.34 -1.83 0.98
CA ILE A 18 -2.94 -1.43 2.33
C ILE A 18 -3.85 -0.30 2.82
N SER A 19 -3.82 0.02 4.11
CA SER A 19 -4.49 1.22 4.64
C SER A 19 -4.12 2.45 3.80
N ASN A 20 -5.08 3.30 3.47
CA ASN A 20 -4.80 4.57 2.81
C ASN A 20 -4.31 5.65 3.81
N ILE A 21 -4.42 5.37 5.11
CA ILE A 21 -4.04 6.29 6.18
C ILE A 21 -2.54 6.14 6.45
N ASP A 22 -1.81 7.25 6.26
CA ASP A 22 -0.42 7.39 6.72
C ASP A 22 -0.43 7.51 8.25
N PRO A 23 0.21 6.59 8.99
CA PRO A 23 0.17 6.57 10.45
C PRO A 23 0.98 7.69 11.10
N PHE A 24 1.85 8.39 10.37
CA PHE A 24 2.61 9.52 10.90
C PHE A 24 1.82 10.83 10.88
N PHE A 25 0.89 10.98 9.92
CA PHE A 25 0.11 12.20 9.72
C PHE A 25 -1.40 12.00 9.91
N GLU A 26 -1.82 10.77 10.15
CA GLU A 26 -3.23 10.35 10.22
C GLU A 26 -4.04 10.82 9.01
N ALA A 27 -3.39 10.84 7.84
CA ALA A 27 -3.92 11.42 6.61
C ALA A 27 -4.11 10.37 5.52
N SER A 28 -5.22 10.46 4.81
CA SER A 28 -5.59 9.53 3.73
C SER A 28 -4.87 9.82 2.41
N VAL A 29 -3.56 9.54 2.37
CA VAL A 29 -2.67 10.00 1.29
C VAL A 29 -1.80 8.92 0.65
N LEU A 30 -1.77 7.69 1.18
CA LEU A 30 -0.84 6.66 0.69
C LEU A 30 -1.10 6.27 -0.77
N SER A 31 -2.35 6.28 -1.23
CA SER A 31 -2.71 6.08 -2.65
C SER A 31 -2.13 7.11 -3.61
N ARG A 32 -1.64 8.25 -3.12
CA ARG A 32 -0.96 9.31 -3.91
C ARG A 32 0.55 9.20 -3.86
N GLY A 33 1.09 8.18 -3.18
CA GLY A 33 2.52 7.92 -3.11
C GLY A 33 3.07 7.36 -4.42
N LEU A 34 4.38 7.47 -4.59
CA LEU A 34 5.08 6.87 -5.73
C LEU A 34 5.45 5.43 -5.41
N ILE A 35 5.18 4.52 -6.34
CA ILE A 35 5.66 3.13 -6.25
C ILE A 35 7.13 3.10 -6.65
N ALA A 36 7.95 2.43 -5.86
CA ALA A 36 9.36 2.19 -6.11
C ALA A 36 9.73 0.74 -5.79
N GLU A 37 10.76 0.23 -6.44
CA GLU A 37 11.35 -1.06 -6.13
C GLU A 37 12.57 -0.88 -5.23
N HIS A 38 12.69 -1.69 -4.18
CA HIS A 38 13.88 -1.76 -3.34
C HIS A 38 14.11 -3.18 -2.85
N GLN A 39 15.30 -3.73 -3.13
CA GLN A 39 15.69 -5.10 -2.79
C GLN A 39 14.72 -6.17 -3.31
N GLY A 40 14.16 -5.97 -4.50
CA GLY A 40 13.20 -6.90 -5.12
C GLY A 40 11.77 -6.83 -4.57
N GLU A 41 11.51 -5.93 -3.62
CA GLU A 41 10.18 -5.68 -3.08
C GLU A 41 9.62 -4.35 -3.61
N LEU A 42 8.29 -4.27 -3.70
CA LEU A 42 7.59 -3.05 -4.09
C LEU A 42 7.18 -2.25 -2.87
N TRP A 43 7.43 -0.94 -2.93
CA TRP A 43 7.17 0.01 -1.85
C TRP A 43 6.40 1.19 -2.39
N VAL A 44 5.55 1.80 -1.56
CA VAL A 44 4.98 3.12 -1.80
C VAL A 44 5.64 4.15 -0.89
N ALA A 45 6.21 5.21 -1.46
CA ALA A 45 6.73 6.33 -0.71
C ALA A 45 5.62 7.35 -0.43
N SER A 46 5.33 7.62 0.86
CA SER A 46 4.33 8.61 1.28
C SER A 46 4.64 9.99 0.67
N PRO A 47 3.64 10.70 0.12
CA PRO A 47 3.87 12.00 -0.47
C PRO A 47 4.32 13.05 0.56
N LEU A 48 3.97 12.87 1.84
CA LEU A 48 4.20 13.85 2.91
C LEU A 48 5.64 13.85 3.44
N LYS A 49 6.14 12.71 3.91
CA LYS A 49 7.47 12.59 4.54
C LYS A 49 8.35 11.48 3.97
N LYS A 50 7.95 10.89 2.85
CA LYS A 50 8.74 9.90 2.08
C LYS A 50 9.02 8.58 2.80
N GLN A 51 8.34 8.29 3.92
CA GLN A 51 8.36 6.93 4.49
C GLN A 51 7.84 5.93 3.47
N ARG A 52 8.42 4.74 3.50
CA ARG A 52 8.17 3.69 2.51
C ARG A 52 7.42 2.55 3.16
N PHE A 53 6.28 2.21 2.58
CA PHE A 53 5.45 1.10 3.00
C PHE A 53 5.51 0.00 1.96
N ARG A 54 5.87 -1.21 2.36
CA ARG A 54 5.95 -2.35 1.46
C ARG A 54 4.54 -2.77 1.04
N LEU A 55 4.31 -2.95 -0.25
CA LEU A 55 2.98 -3.26 -0.78
C LEU A 55 2.52 -4.69 -0.44
N SER A 56 3.45 -5.62 -0.24
CA SER A 56 3.15 -7.03 0.02
C SER A 56 2.56 -7.29 1.41
N ASP A 57 2.94 -6.50 2.42
CA ASP A 57 2.51 -6.73 3.81
C ASP A 57 2.29 -5.46 4.65
N GLY A 58 2.53 -4.27 4.10
CA GLY A 58 2.35 -2.99 4.79
C GLY A 58 3.51 -2.59 5.70
N LEU A 59 4.64 -3.31 5.67
CA LEU A 59 5.82 -3.01 6.49
C LEU A 59 6.34 -1.59 6.21
N CYS A 60 6.53 -0.79 7.26
CA CYS A 60 7.21 0.50 7.16
C CYS A 60 8.74 0.29 7.22
N MET A 61 9.47 0.75 6.20
CA MET A 61 10.92 0.55 6.12
C MET A 61 11.69 1.32 7.21
N GLU A 62 11.20 2.51 7.55
CA GLU A 62 11.90 3.39 8.47
C GLU A 62 11.67 3.03 9.94
N ASP A 63 10.48 2.51 10.27
CA ASP A 63 10.14 2.06 11.62
C ASP A 63 8.95 1.08 11.56
N GLU A 64 9.22 -0.19 11.86
CA GLU A 64 8.25 -1.27 11.79
C GLU A 64 7.03 -1.05 12.73
N GLN A 65 7.17 -0.23 13.78
CA GLN A 65 6.06 0.12 14.69
C GLN A 65 4.97 0.94 13.99
N PHE A 66 5.31 1.58 12.87
CA PHE A 66 4.39 2.35 12.04
C PHE A 66 3.95 1.58 10.78
N SER A 67 4.06 0.25 10.78
CA SER A 67 3.52 -0.56 9.69
C SER A 67 2.01 -0.41 9.57
N VAL A 68 1.49 -0.55 8.35
CA VAL A 68 0.07 -0.38 8.05
C VAL A 68 -0.63 -1.70 7.80
N LYS A 69 -1.94 -1.76 8.05
CA LYS A 69 -2.76 -2.94 7.74
C LYS A 69 -2.71 -3.24 6.24
N GLN A 70 -2.36 -4.47 5.89
CA GLN A 70 -2.52 -5.05 4.56
C GLN A 70 -3.87 -5.76 4.44
N TYR A 71 -4.40 -5.77 3.22
CA TYR A 71 -5.63 -6.47 2.86
C TYR A 71 -5.36 -7.42 1.71
N ASP A 72 -5.95 -8.62 1.79
CA ASP A 72 -5.88 -9.58 0.69
C ASP A 72 -6.64 -9.01 -0.50
N ALA A 73 -5.92 -8.70 -1.57
CA ALA A 73 -6.47 -8.15 -2.79
C ALA A 73 -6.33 -9.14 -3.94
N ARG A 74 -7.38 -9.28 -4.74
CA ARG A 74 -7.33 -10.05 -5.99
C ARG A 74 -8.20 -9.41 -7.06
N VAL A 75 -7.87 -9.68 -8.33
CA VAL A 75 -8.77 -9.41 -9.45
C VAL A 75 -9.54 -10.69 -9.76
N LYS A 76 -10.87 -10.63 -9.78
CA LYS A 76 -11.75 -11.70 -10.22
C LYS A 76 -12.73 -11.14 -11.24
N ASP A 77 -12.73 -11.69 -12.46
CA ASP A 77 -13.61 -11.27 -13.55
C ASP A 77 -13.52 -9.76 -13.85
N GLY A 78 -12.31 -9.19 -13.79
CA GLY A 78 -12.06 -7.75 -13.97
C GLY A 78 -12.43 -6.86 -12.78
N VAL A 79 -12.93 -7.44 -11.68
CA VAL A 79 -13.32 -6.73 -10.46
C VAL A 79 -12.28 -6.93 -9.37
N VAL A 80 -11.81 -5.84 -8.76
CA VAL A 80 -10.94 -5.90 -7.58
C VAL A 80 -11.77 -6.29 -6.36
N GLN A 81 -11.37 -7.35 -5.67
CA GLN A 81 -11.96 -7.83 -4.43
C GLN A 81 -10.96 -7.67 -3.29
N LEU A 82 -11.44 -7.21 -2.14
CA LEU A 82 -10.66 -7.07 -0.91
C LEU A 82 -11.21 -8.01 0.16
N ARG A 83 -10.32 -8.55 0.98
CA ARG A 83 -10.64 -9.26 2.22
C ARG A 83 -9.74 -8.70 3.32
N GLY A 84 -10.33 -8.30 4.45
CA GLY A 84 -9.63 -7.88 5.65
C GLY A 84 -10.57 -7.53 6.78
#